data_AF-D0MYY9-F1
#
_entry.id   AF-D0MYY9-F1
#
_cell.length_a   1.000
_cell.length_b   1.000
_cell.length_c   1.000
_cell.angle_alpha   90.00
_cell.angle_beta   90.00
_cell.angle_gamma   90.00
#
_symmetry.space_group_name_H-M   'P 1'
#
loop_
_entity.id
_entity.type
_entity.pdbx_description
1 polymer ?
#
loop_
_entity_poly.entity_id
_entity_poly.type
_entity_poly.pdbx_seq_one_letter_code
_entity_poly.pdbx_strand_id
1 'polypeptide(L)'
;MVKGHNRSAQVLGLEKFHGEDYTMWRDKVLTHIETLDEKYQRGLLEKDQPEATVIMMDFLEGTPEKPIISVEGNISQEEAKAKRWRHQHWTRARSELLNLFNQALPNVFLSGLPDQVTGSGMQEA
;
A
#
# COMPACT_ATOMS: atom_id res chain seq x y z
N MET A 1 -22.01 -38.23 14.44
CA MET A 1 -20.94 -38.35 13.43
C MET A 1 -20.78 -36.99 12.76
N VAL A 2 -19.55 -36.47 12.76
CA VAL A 2 -19.20 -35.07 12.51
C VAL A 2 -19.42 -34.72 11.04
N LYS A 3 -20.26 -33.69 10.79
CA LYS A 3 -20.51 -33.12 9.46
C LYS A 3 -19.30 -32.24 9.10
N GLY A 4 -18.48 -32.71 8.17
CA GLY A 4 -17.34 -31.96 7.65
C GLY A 4 -17.80 -30.70 6.95
N HIS A 5 -17.60 -29.54 7.58
CA HIS A 5 -17.68 -28.26 6.90
C HIS A 5 -16.42 -28.10 6.07
N ASN A 6 -16.52 -28.40 4.78
CA ASN A 6 -15.57 -27.93 3.79
C ASN A 6 -15.69 -26.41 3.76
N ARG A 7 -14.84 -25.72 4.54
CA ARG A 7 -14.55 -24.30 4.36
C ARG A 7 -13.84 -24.20 3.01
N SER A 8 -14.61 -24.21 1.93
CA SER A 8 -14.17 -23.62 0.68
C SER A 8 -13.62 -22.25 1.06
N ALA A 9 -12.35 -22.04 0.74
CA ALA A 9 -11.70 -20.76 0.83
C ALA A 9 -12.70 -19.71 0.36
N GLN A 10 -13.11 -18.82 1.26
CA GLN A 10 -13.82 -17.62 0.87
C GLN A 10 -12.80 -16.79 0.11
N VAL A 11 -12.61 -17.13 -1.16
CA VAL A 11 -11.97 -16.30 -2.15
C VAL A 11 -12.80 -15.02 -2.10
N LEU A 12 -12.14 -13.91 -1.76
CA LEU A 12 -12.72 -12.61 -1.37
C LEU A 12 -13.52 -11.91 -2.49
N GLY A 13 -14.20 -12.63 -3.37
CA GLY A 13 -14.91 -12.08 -4.53
C GLY A 13 -13.99 -11.38 -5.53
N LEU A 14 -12.68 -11.61 -5.45
CA LEU A 14 -11.67 -10.87 -6.18
C LEU A 14 -11.48 -11.36 -7.62
N GLU A 15 -11.92 -12.57 -7.97
CA GLU A 15 -11.69 -13.16 -9.30
C GLU A 15 -12.24 -12.31 -10.46
N LYS A 16 -13.29 -11.49 -10.20
CA LYS A 16 -13.84 -10.51 -11.13
C LYS A 16 -14.41 -9.33 -10.36
N PHE A 17 -13.88 -8.12 -10.58
CA PHE A 17 -14.45 -6.88 -10.07
C PHE A 17 -14.89 -6.04 -11.27
N HIS A 18 -16.17 -5.65 -11.33
CA HIS A 18 -16.77 -4.92 -12.47
C HIS A 18 -16.70 -5.58 -13.87
N GLY A 19 -16.38 -6.88 -13.95
CA GLY A 19 -16.24 -7.56 -15.24
C GLY A 19 -14.89 -7.36 -15.90
N GLU A 20 -13.96 -6.64 -15.26
CA GLU A 20 -12.54 -6.66 -15.59
C GLU A 20 -11.84 -7.86 -14.94
N ASP A 21 -10.89 -8.45 -15.66
CA ASP A 21 -10.13 -9.59 -15.17
C ASP A 21 -9.28 -9.21 -13.95
N TYR A 22 -9.10 -10.17 -13.03
CA TYR A 22 -8.37 -9.99 -11.77
C TYR A 22 -7.02 -9.29 -11.93
N THR A 23 -6.29 -9.65 -12.99
CA THR A 23 -4.99 -9.10 -13.33
C THR A 23 -5.07 -7.60 -13.62
N MET A 24 -6.09 -7.15 -14.36
CA MET A 24 -6.19 -5.77 -14.83
C MET A 24 -6.49 -4.80 -13.69
N TRP A 25 -7.42 -5.15 -12.79
CA TRP A 25 -7.71 -4.27 -11.65
C TRP A 25 -6.57 -4.28 -10.63
N ARG A 26 -5.87 -5.42 -10.46
CA ARG A 26 -4.70 -5.51 -9.59
C ARG A 26 -3.61 -4.56 -10.08
N ASP A 27 -3.29 -4.59 -11.37
CA ASP A 27 -2.27 -3.72 -11.96
C ASP A 27 -2.64 -2.24 -11.81
N LYS A 28 -3.91 -1.87 -12.06
CA LYS A 28 -4.42 -0.50 -11.85
C LYS A 28 -4.22 -0.02 -10.40
N VAL A 29 -4.53 -0.86 -9.42
CA VAL A 29 -4.35 -0.54 -8.00
C VAL A 29 -2.87 -0.38 -7.66
N LEU A 30 -2.01 -1.28 -8.15
CA LEU A 30 -0.56 -1.21 -7.93
C LEU A 30 0.02 0.09 -8.49
N THR A 31 -0.25 0.41 -9.76
CA THR A 31 0.24 1.64 -10.41
C THR A 31 -0.25 2.91 -9.69
N HIS A 32 -1.51 2.92 -9.22
CA HIS A 32 -2.01 4.06 -8.46
C HIS A 32 -1.29 4.23 -7.12
N ILE A 33 -1.02 3.14 -6.42
CA ILE A 33 -0.29 3.15 -5.15
C ILE A 33 1.15 3.61 -5.36
N GLU A 34 1.84 3.11 -6.38
CA GLU A 34 3.17 3.58 -6.78
C GLU A 34 3.19 5.09 -7.00
N THR A 35 2.22 5.62 -7.76
CA THR A 35 2.09 7.06 -8.01
C THR A 35 1.89 7.87 -6.72
N LEU A 36 1.08 7.36 -5.78
CA LEU A 36 0.85 8.00 -4.48
C LEU A 36 2.10 8.00 -3.59
N ASP A 37 2.87 6.92 -3.63
CA ASP A 37 4.13 6.79 -2.89
C ASP A 37 5.21 7.71 -3.47
N GLU A 38 5.39 7.74 -4.80
CA GLU A 38 6.31 8.67 -5.47
C GLU A 38 5.95 10.14 -5.18
N LYS A 39 4.66 10.49 -5.25
CA LYS A 39 4.19 11.83 -4.92
C LYS A 39 4.52 12.21 -3.47
N TYR A 40 4.40 11.27 -2.55
CA TYR A 40 4.73 11.50 -1.16
C TYR A 40 6.24 11.68 -0.96
N GLN A 41 7.06 10.81 -1.54
CA GLN A 41 8.53 10.90 -1.47
C GLN A 41 9.05 12.23 -2.02
N ARG A 42 8.52 12.66 -3.17
CA ARG A 42 8.85 13.98 -3.72
C ARG A 42 8.47 15.11 -2.76
N GLY A 43 7.30 15.03 -2.14
CA GLY A 43 6.86 16.02 -1.15
C GLY A 43 7.69 16.04 0.14
N LEU A 44 8.36 14.93 0.50
CA LEU A 44 9.34 14.90 1.59
C LEU A 44 10.63 15.60 1.19
N LEU A 45 11.12 15.31 -0.03
CA LEU A 45 12.31 15.93 -0.59
C LEU A 45 12.18 17.45 -0.68
N GLU A 46 11.03 17.94 -1.18
CA GLU A 46 10.73 19.38 -1.26
C GLU A 46 10.71 20.09 0.10
N LYS A 47 10.50 19.33 1.19
CA LYS A 47 10.42 19.86 2.56
C LYS A 47 11.69 19.61 3.37
N ASP A 48 12.77 19.14 2.74
CA ASP A 48 14.00 18.69 3.40
C ASP A 48 13.73 17.69 4.55
N GLN A 49 12.71 16.84 4.38
CA GLN A 49 12.34 15.79 5.32
C GLN A 49 13.03 14.47 4.96
N PRO A 50 13.28 13.59 5.95
CA PRO A 50 13.86 12.28 5.66
C PRO A 50 12.91 11.46 4.81
N GLU A 51 13.49 10.64 3.93
CA GLU A 51 12.78 9.71 3.06
C GLU A 51 11.82 8.81 3.85
N ALA A 52 10.71 8.43 3.21
CA ALA A 52 9.77 7.52 3.83
C ALA A 52 10.41 6.14 4.00
N THR A 53 10.59 5.73 5.25
CA THR A 53 11.10 4.41 5.64
C THR A 53 10.07 3.30 5.49
N VAL A 54 8.79 3.66 5.36
CA VAL A 54 7.67 2.75 5.13
C VAL A 54 6.69 3.47 4.20
N ILE A 55 6.32 2.82 3.10
CA ILE A 55 5.40 3.32 2.08
C ILE A 55 4.17 2.40 1.96
N MET A 56 3.18 2.78 1.14
CA MET A 56 1.97 1.98 0.96
C MET A 56 2.28 0.64 0.28
N MET A 57 3.21 0.62 -0.67
CA MET A 57 3.64 -0.60 -1.37
C MET A 57 4.16 -1.69 -0.42
N ASP A 58 4.88 -1.32 0.65
CA ASP A 58 5.42 -2.26 1.63
C ASP A 58 4.32 -3.12 2.31
N PHE A 59 3.10 -2.57 2.44
CA PHE A 59 1.95 -3.28 2.99
C PHE A 59 1.29 -4.24 2.00
N LEU A 60 1.56 -4.10 0.70
CA LEU A 60 1.11 -5.04 -0.33
C LEU A 60 2.08 -6.21 -0.48
N GLU A 61 3.37 -5.94 -0.32
CA GLU A 61 4.44 -6.94 -0.36
C GLU A 61 4.54 -7.75 0.93
N GLY A 62 4.09 -7.19 2.05
CA GLY A 62 4.11 -7.87 3.34
C GLY A 62 3.39 -7.12 4.47
N THR A 63 3.72 -7.49 5.70
CA THR A 63 3.21 -6.77 6.89
C THR A 63 4.39 -6.06 7.55
N PRO A 64 4.66 -4.79 7.20
CA PRO A 64 5.75 -4.05 7.80
C PRO A 64 5.51 -3.92 9.30
N GLU A 65 6.54 -4.27 10.09
CA GLU A 65 6.46 -4.26 11.55
C GLU A 65 6.12 -2.86 12.06
N LYS A 66 5.13 -2.80 12.98
CA LYS A 66 4.76 -1.54 13.60
C LYS A 66 5.90 -1.07 14.52
N PRO A 67 6.50 0.11 14.27
CA PRO A 67 7.59 0.59 15.09
C PRO A 67 7.10 0.93 16.51
N ILE A 68 7.85 0.46 17.51
CA ILE A 68 7.60 0.73 18.93
C ILE A 68 8.37 1.99 19.32
N ILE A 69 7.67 3.03 19.80
CA ILE A 69 8.27 4.32 20.19
C ILE A 69 8.84 4.26 21.64
N SER A 70 8.75 3.11 22.33
CA SER A 70 9.18 3.00 23.74
C SER A 70 10.61 3.50 23.94
N VAL A 71 10.73 4.47 24.84
CA VAL A 71 11.96 5.11 25.28
C VAL A 71 12.44 4.39 26.53
N GLU A 72 12.75 3.11 26.41
CA GLU A 72 13.36 2.35 27.51
C GLU A 72 14.83 2.16 27.16
N GLY A 73 15.67 3.04 27.73
CA GLY A 73 17.11 3.12 27.47
C GLY A 73 17.59 4.51 27.05
N ASN A 74 18.89 4.77 27.23
CA ASN A 74 19.57 5.98 26.75
C ASN A 74 19.73 5.94 25.23
N ILE A 75 18.64 6.13 24.48
CA ILE A 75 18.70 6.30 23.03
C ILE A 75 19.17 7.71 22.69
N SER A 76 19.93 7.87 21.61
CA SER A 76 20.38 9.19 21.19
C SER A 76 19.22 10.04 20.66
N GLN A 77 19.39 11.36 20.65
CA GLN A 77 18.37 12.27 20.10
C GLN A 77 18.09 11.98 18.62
N GLU A 78 19.11 11.59 17.85
CA GLU A 78 18.95 11.22 16.44
C GLU A 78 18.17 9.91 16.28
N GLU A 79 18.47 8.90 17.08
CA GLU A 79 17.72 7.63 17.08
C GLU A 79 16.26 7.84 17.47
N ALA A 80 16.00 8.68 18.48
CA ALA A 80 14.65 9.05 18.86
C ALA A 80 13.90 9.76 17.72
N LYS A 81 14.58 10.66 17.00
CA LYS A 81 14.02 11.35 15.83
C LYS A 81 13.73 10.37 14.68
N ALA A 82 14.66 9.46 14.38
CA ALA A 82 14.48 8.43 13.35
C ALA A 82 13.30 7.49 13.67
N LYS A 83 13.17 7.04 14.93
CA LYS A 83 12.03 6.21 15.38
C LYS A 83 10.70 6.94 15.23
N ARG A 84 10.65 8.24 15.54
CA ARG A 84 9.44 9.07 15.35
C ARG A 84 9.06 9.18 13.88
N TRP A 85 10.01 9.45 13.00
CA TRP A 85 9.78 9.49 11.56
C TRP A 85 9.27 8.15 11.03
N ARG A 86 9.92 7.05 11.42
CA ARG A 86 9.48 5.69 11.03
C ARG A 86 8.05 5.40 11.48
N HIS A 87 7.68 5.79 12.70
CA HIS A 87 6.31 5.64 13.18
C HIS A 87 5.29 6.48 12.41
N GLN A 88 5.65 7.73 12.08
CA GLN A 88 4.81 8.60 11.28
C GLN A 88 4.60 8.03 9.87
N HIS A 89 5.67 7.60 9.21
CA HIS A 89 5.62 6.98 7.88
C HIS A 89 4.76 5.73 7.87
N TRP A 90 4.96 4.83 8.85
CA TRP A 90 4.15 3.62 8.99
C TRP A 90 2.67 3.92 9.18
N THR A 91 2.34 4.89 10.05
CA THR A 91 0.94 5.26 10.32
C THR A 91 0.28 5.88 9.09
N ARG A 92 0.97 6.78 8.39
CA ARG A 92 0.49 7.40 7.16
C ARG A 92 0.23 6.35 6.09
N ALA A 93 1.22 5.51 5.78
CA ALA A 93 1.11 4.49 4.75
C ALA A 93 -0.07 3.54 5.02
N ARG A 94 -0.20 3.06 6.26
CA ARG A 94 -1.33 2.21 6.66
C ARG A 94 -2.68 2.92 6.52
N SER A 95 -2.78 4.15 7.01
CA SER A 95 -4.04 4.92 6.97
C SER A 95 -4.46 5.25 5.54
N GLU A 96 -3.53 5.68 4.68
CA GLU A 96 -3.80 5.97 3.28
C GLU A 96 -4.21 4.72 2.50
N LEU A 97 -3.55 3.58 2.77
CA LEU A 97 -3.92 2.32 2.15
C LEU A 97 -5.32 1.85 2.57
N LEU A 98 -5.65 1.93 3.86
CA LEU A 98 -7.00 1.63 4.34
C LEU A 98 -8.03 2.59 3.76
N ASN A 99 -7.70 3.87 3.65
CA ASN A 99 -8.57 4.87 3.03
C ASN A 99 -8.81 4.56 1.54
N LEU A 100 -7.75 4.20 0.81
CA LEU A 100 -7.84 3.79 -0.59
C LEU A 100 -8.74 2.57 -0.76
N PHE A 101 -8.55 1.52 0.04
CA PHE A 101 -9.44 0.36 -0.03
C PHE A 101 -10.87 0.70 0.38
N ASN A 102 -11.06 1.53 1.41
CA ASN A 102 -12.40 1.97 1.81
C ASN A 102 -13.10 2.84 0.75
N GLN A 103 -12.35 3.59 -0.05
CA GLN A 103 -12.87 4.30 -1.22
C GLN A 103 -13.10 3.35 -2.40
N ALA A 104 -12.29 2.30 -2.54
CA ALA A 104 -12.45 1.26 -3.55
C ALA A 104 -13.63 0.31 -3.31
N LEU A 105 -14.05 0.13 -2.05
CA LEU A 105 -15.19 -0.70 -1.68
C LEU A 105 -16.54 -0.20 -2.25
N PRO A 106 -16.85 1.11 -2.29
CA PRO A 106 -17.86 1.60 -3.21
C PRO A 106 -17.29 1.60 -4.63
N ASN A 107 -17.86 0.73 -5.47
CA ASN A 107 -17.72 0.50 -6.92
C ASN A 107 -17.30 1.66 -7.88
N VAL A 108 -17.20 2.90 -7.43
CA VAL A 108 -16.95 4.11 -8.23
C VAL A 108 -15.46 4.50 -8.30
N PHE A 109 -14.61 4.05 -7.37
CA PHE A 109 -13.20 4.45 -7.35
C PHE A 109 -12.41 3.95 -8.57
N LEU A 110 -12.65 2.70 -8.98
CA LEU A 110 -11.91 2.09 -10.09
C LEU A 110 -12.23 2.71 -11.45
N SER A 111 -13.46 3.19 -11.67
CA SER A 111 -13.81 3.92 -12.90
C SER A 111 -13.20 5.32 -12.95
N GLY A 112 -12.67 5.82 -11.84
CA GLY A 112 -11.94 7.09 -11.77
C GLY A 112 -10.43 6.94 -11.90
N LEU A 113 -9.88 5.71 -11.90
CA LEU A 113 -8.45 5.48 -12.11
C LEU A 113 -8.10 5.55 -13.60
N PRO A 114 -7.00 6.21 -13.99
CA PRO A 114 -6.58 6.25 -15.37
C PRO A 114 -6.16 4.85 -15.86
N ASP A 115 -6.54 4.48 -17.09
CA ASP A 115 -6.21 3.19 -17.74
C ASP A 115 -4.72 3.04 -18.12
N GLN A 116 -3.81 3.73 -17.42
CA GLN A 116 -2.38 3.70 -17.70
C GLN A 116 -1.81 2.33 -17.31
N VAL A 117 -1.95 1.36 -18.19
CA VAL A 117 -1.15 0.15 -18.20
C VAL A 117 0.23 0.57 -18.65
N THR A 118 1.23 0.49 -17.77
CA THR A 118 2.63 0.58 -18.17
C THR A 118 2.91 -0.63 -19.05
N GLY A 119 2.61 -0.51 -20.34
CA GLY A 119 3.06 -1.42 -21.36
C GLY A 119 4.59 -1.32 -21.37
N SER A 120 5.25 -2.24 -20.67
CA SER A 120 6.67 -2.46 -20.85
C SER A 120 6.86 -2.93 -22.28
N GLY A 121 7.07 -1.96 -23.18
CA GLY A 121 7.36 -2.18 -24.58
C GLY A 121 8.72 -2.85 -24.69
N MET A 122 8.74 -4.18 -24.71
CA MET A 122 9.80 -4.89 -25.40
C MET A 122 9.51 -4.79 -26.90
N GLN A 123 10.09 -3.77 -27.54
CA GLN A 123 10.34 -3.81 -28.98
C GLN A 123 11.42 -4.87 -29.22
N GLU A 124 11.03 -5.97 -29.85
CA GLU A 124 11.98 -6.87 -30.51
C GLU A 124 12.64 -6.12 -31.66
N ALA A 125 13.97 -6.23 -31.73
CA ALA A 125 14.80 -5.84 -32.86
C ALA A 125 15.34 -7.11 -33.53
#